data_AF-A0A971XEE3-F1
#
_entry.id   AF-A0A971XEE3-F1
#
_cell.length_a   1.000
_cell.length_b   1.000
_cell.length_c   1.000
_cell.angle_alpha   90.00
_cell.angle_beta   90.00
_cell.angle_gamma   90.00
#
_symmetry.space_group_name_H-M   'P 1'
#
loop_
_entity.id
_entity.type
_entity.pdbx_description
1 polymer ?
#
loop_
_entity_poly.entity_id
_entity_poly.type
_entity_poly.pdbx_seq_one_letter_code
_entity_poly.pdbx_strand_id
1 'polypeptide(L)'
;MCNIHHKCNACSFSNGTYQEIWSKKLDNAINILSIDKNESITLHPHDQLHYRKKSLLHVDSSIIPPKIGLIQNNDVVNINNCPLHIQSINELIEITKYSLPHFDKFPLKYILFNDTAIVLVIKDHYNKLSKYIKLAKDIFTERDFSNLYLHLNPATGNKVFLKSYLYPIYGEKFIRNDLGYWYHPLAFQQQISSIHIESLQIAINYLKNNDNLLDLYCGIGIMSANAEQYFNTIIGVEQSPVSIECAKKNSFNTSFYTGNVETIINHIISENSIFFNIYSLYVNPPRSGMGEQVIEKILKKPPKQIAYLSCNPKSLNKDLMYLKNHYLINHIHFFDFLPYTNNIETLVLMGLK
;
A
#
# COMPACT_ATOMS: atom_id res chain seq x y z
N MET A 1 25.59 0.54 -6.37
CA MET A 1 24.98 0.57 -5.03
C MET A 1 24.67 2.01 -4.61
N CYS A 2 23.70 2.22 -3.71
CA CYS A 2 23.26 3.55 -3.26
C CYS A 2 24.39 4.31 -2.55
N ASN A 3 24.72 5.53 -2.98
CA ASN A 3 25.79 6.34 -2.40
C ASN A 3 25.38 7.12 -1.14
N ILE A 4 24.08 7.23 -0.85
CA ILE A 4 23.54 8.02 0.27
C ILE A 4 22.94 7.15 1.39
N HIS A 5 23.14 5.83 1.38
CA HIS A 5 22.55 4.93 2.39
C HIS A 5 22.95 5.30 3.83
N HIS A 6 24.12 5.91 4.03
CA HIS A 6 24.60 6.42 5.33
C HIS A 6 23.82 7.64 5.85
N LYS A 7 23.09 8.34 4.96
CA LYS A 7 22.20 9.47 5.29
C LYS A 7 20.72 9.12 5.11
N CYS A 8 20.42 7.97 4.49
CA CYS A 8 19.08 7.56 4.10
C CYS A 8 18.75 6.16 4.62
N ASN A 9 18.13 6.09 5.79
CA ASN A 9 17.61 4.87 6.44
C ASN A 9 16.41 4.18 5.76
N ALA A 10 16.07 4.52 4.50
CA ALA A 10 14.93 3.93 3.79
C ALA A 10 15.20 2.53 3.22
N CYS A 11 16.47 2.13 3.20
CA CYS A 11 16.97 0.86 2.72
C CYS A 11 18.04 0.34 3.68
N SER A 12 18.43 -0.92 3.49
CA SER A 12 19.34 -1.66 4.36
C SER A 12 20.62 -2.05 3.64
N PHE A 13 20.99 -1.36 2.54
CA PHE A 13 22.22 -1.64 1.78
C PHE A 13 23.50 -1.61 2.65
N SER A 14 23.52 -0.82 3.73
CA SER A 14 24.62 -0.82 4.70
C SER A 14 24.77 -2.12 5.47
N ASN A 15 23.75 -2.98 5.47
CA ASN A 15 23.67 -4.16 6.31
C ASN A 15 24.17 -5.43 5.61
N GLY A 16 24.64 -5.33 4.37
CA GLY A 16 25.24 -6.44 3.63
C GLY A 16 24.60 -6.71 2.27
N THR A 17 24.86 -7.91 1.76
CA THR A 17 24.24 -8.52 0.58
C THR A 17 22.73 -8.69 0.76
N TYR A 18 22.01 -8.91 -0.35
CA TYR A 18 20.58 -9.20 -0.28
C TYR A 18 20.27 -10.39 0.64
N GLN A 19 21.07 -11.47 0.56
CA GLN A 19 20.88 -12.69 1.36
C GLN A 19 21.01 -12.41 2.86
N GLU A 20 21.98 -11.59 3.28
CA GLU A 20 22.16 -11.19 4.68
C GLU A 20 21.00 -10.32 5.17
N ILE A 21 20.54 -9.37 4.34
CA ILE A 21 19.38 -8.53 4.66
C ILE A 21 18.11 -9.37 4.81
N TRP A 22 17.88 -10.29 3.87
CA TRP A 22 16.75 -11.22 3.88
C TRP A 22 16.76 -12.10 5.13
N SER A 23 17.90 -12.74 5.43
CA SER A 23 18.04 -13.59 6.62
C SER A 23 17.72 -12.80 7.89
N LYS A 24 18.30 -11.61 8.04
CA LYS A 24 18.13 -10.79 9.25
C LYS A 24 16.68 -10.37 9.49
N LYS A 25 15.96 -9.97 8.44
CA LYS A 25 14.55 -9.57 8.60
C LYS A 25 13.62 -10.78 8.82
N LEU A 26 13.94 -11.93 8.22
CA LEU A 26 13.22 -13.18 8.46
C LEU A 26 13.39 -13.63 9.91
N ASP A 27 14.62 -13.69 10.41
CA ASP A 27 14.92 -14.05 11.81
C ASP A 27 14.18 -13.12 12.78
N ASN A 28 14.19 -11.81 12.52
CA ASN A 28 13.45 -10.86 13.32
C ASN A 28 11.93 -11.10 13.29
N ALA A 29 11.35 -11.45 12.13
CA ALA A 29 9.93 -11.75 12.02
C ALA A 29 9.55 -13.04 12.77
N ILE A 30 10.32 -14.11 12.59
CA ILE A 30 10.13 -15.39 13.29
C ILE A 30 10.19 -15.19 14.81
N ASN A 31 11.21 -14.44 15.28
CA ASN A 31 11.36 -14.13 16.70
C ASN A 31 10.19 -13.31 17.26
N ILE A 32 9.69 -12.32 16.52
CA ILE A 32 8.55 -11.50 16.97
C ILE A 32 7.26 -12.31 17.03
N LEU A 33 7.06 -13.22 16.07
CA LEU A 33 5.84 -14.05 15.97
C LEU A 33 5.89 -15.28 16.90
N SER A 34 7.02 -15.52 17.55
CA SER A 34 7.26 -16.70 18.39
C SER A 34 6.90 -18.01 17.67
N ILE A 35 7.22 -18.09 16.38
CA ILE A 35 6.95 -19.25 15.54
C ILE A 35 7.99 -20.33 15.84
N ASP A 36 7.53 -21.56 16.08
CA ASP A 36 8.44 -22.71 16.14
C ASP A 36 8.96 -23.01 14.72
N LYS A 37 10.24 -23.35 14.60
CA LYS A 37 10.87 -23.73 13.33
C LYS A 37 10.24 -24.99 12.71
N ASN A 38 9.46 -25.75 13.49
CA ASN A 38 8.69 -26.91 13.04
C ASN A 38 7.34 -26.54 12.38
N GLU A 39 6.89 -25.29 12.45
CA GLU A 39 5.69 -24.86 11.74
C GLU A 39 5.90 -24.95 10.22
N SER A 40 4.81 -25.19 9.47
CA SER A 40 4.86 -25.27 8.01
C SER A 40 5.10 -23.88 7.42
N ILE A 41 6.35 -23.60 7.06
CA ILE A 41 6.81 -22.28 6.57
C ILE A 41 7.25 -22.38 5.11
N THR A 42 6.91 -21.37 4.31
CA THR A 42 7.46 -21.16 2.97
C THR A 42 8.01 -19.75 2.83
N LEU A 43 9.14 -19.63 2.16
CA LEU A 43 9.88 -18.38 1.98
C LEU A 43 9.80 -17.93 0.52
N HIS A 44 9.51 -16.66 0.31
CA HIS A 44 9.40 -16.03 -0.99
C HIS A 44 10.35 -14.81 -1.06
N PRO A 45 11.68 -15.05 -1.09
CA PRO A 45 12.65 -13.99 -1.29
C PRO A 45 12.53 -13.44 -2.71
N HIS A 46 12.80 -12.15 -2.87
CA HIS A 46 12.70 -11.46 -4.14
C HIS A 46 13.84 -10.47 -4.33
N ASP A 47 15.01 -10.93 -4.79
CA ASP A 47 16.16 -10.04 -5.01
C ASP A 47 15.94 -9.15 -6.25
N GLN A 48 15.36 -7.97 -6.04
CA GLN A 48 15.04 -7.04 -7.12
C GLN A 48 15.41 -5.59 -6.75
N LEU A 49 16.02 -4.90 -7.72
CA LEU A 49 16.18 -3.44 -7.75
C LEU A 49 15.16 -2.81 -8.71
N HIS A 50 15.03 -1.49 -8.67
CA HIS A 50 14.13 -0.74 -9.56
C HIS A 50 12.67 -1.19 -9.50
N TYR A 51 12.19 -1.53 -8.31
CA TYR A 51 10.84 -2.07 -8.12
C TYR A 51 9.85 -1.03 -7.60
N ARG A 52 10.31 0.05 -6.95
CA ARG A 52 9.42 1.05 -6.37
C ARG A 52 8.82 1.93 -7.45
N LYS A 53 7.56 1.66 -7.75
CA LYS A 53 6.71 2.45 -8.64
C LYS A 53 5.95 3.56 -7.90
N LYS A 54 5.84 3.46 -6.57
CA LYS A 54 5.21 4.49 -5.74
C LYS A 54 6.18 5.05 -4.70
N SER A 55 6.40 6.36 -4.73
CA SER A 55 7.29 7.06 -3.80
C SER A 55 6.76 8.45 -3.47
N LEU A 56 6.69 8.78 -2.19
CA LEU A 56 6.35 10.13 -1.72
C LEU A 56 7.65 10.83 -1.32
N LEU A 57 8.06 11.81 -2.11
CA LEU A 57 9.24 12.61 -1.87
C LEU A 57 8.86 13.98 -1.31
N HIS A 58 9.63 14.42 -0.33
CA HIS A 58 9.58 15.77 0.22
C HIS A 58 10.44 16.68 -0.64
N VAL A 59 9.97 17.91 -0.81
CA VAL A 59 10.67 18.95 -1.53
C VAL A 59 10.96 20.09 -0.58
N ASP A 60 12.22 20.49 -0.53
CA ASP A 60 12.65 21.76 0.04
C ASP A 60 13.14 22.67 -1.08
N SER A 61 12.23 23.51 -1.57
CA SER A 61 12.48 24.53 -2.60
C SER A 61 12.70 25.93 -2.03
N SER A 62 12.94 26.04 -0.72
CA SER A 62 13.45 27.29 -0.11
C SER A 62 14.93 27.56 -0.47
N ILE A 63 15.59 26.56 -1.04
CA ILE A 63 16.96 26.62 -1.55
C ILE A 63 16.98 26.24 -3.03
N ILE A 64 17.96 26.77 -3.77
CA ILE A 64 18.16 26.49 -5.20
C ILE A 64 19.60 25.99 -5.40
N PRO A 65 19.81 24.78 -5.97
CA PRO A 65 18.79 23.80 -6.35
C PRO A 65 18.04 23.20 -5.12
N PRO A 66 16.77 22.78 -5.27
CA PRO A 66 16.00 22.21 -4.18
C PRO A 66 16.58 20.86 -3.71
N LYS A 67 16.32 20.52 -2.44
CA LYS A 67 16.49 19.14 -1.96
C LYS A 67 15.20 18.36 -2.26
N ILE A 68 15.34 17.16 -2.81
CA ILE A 68 14.22 16.27 -3.09
C ILE A 68 14.55 14.90 -2.49
N GLY A 69 13.70 14.37 -1.63
CA GLY A 69 13.94 13.05 -1.05
C GLY A 69 13.10 12.73 0.18
N LEU A 70 13.69 12.09 1.18
CA LEU A 70 12.98 11.63 2.38
C LEU A 70 13.39 12.47 3.59
N ILE A 71 12.46 12.71 4.52
CA ILE A 71 12.78 13.40 5.77
C ILE A 71 13.55 12.46 6.71
N GLN A 72 14.70 12.91 7.19
CA GLN A 72 15.44 12.31 8.30
C GLN A 72 15.95 13.41 9.22
N ASN A 73 15.75 13.25 10.52
CA ASN A 73 16.16 14.24 11.53
C ASN A 73 15.69 15.68 11.19
N ASN A 74 14.45 15.82 10.73
CA ASN A 74 13.83 17.08 10.29
C ASN A 74 14.46 17.77 9.07
N ASP A 75 15.39 17.11 8.36
CA ASP A 75 15.93 17.61 7.08
C ASP A 75 15.50 16.71 5.91
N VAL A 76 15.40 17.29 4.71
CA VAL A 76 15.18 16.54 3.47
C VAL A 76 16.51 15.97 3.01
N VAL A 77 16.68 14.66 3.12
CA VAL A 77 17.86 13.97 2.57
C VAL A 77 17.78 14.03 1.05
N ASN A 78 18.72 14.74 0.42
CA ASN A 78 18.72 14.91 -1.03
C ASN A 78 19.05 13.60 -1.75
N ILE A 79 18.08 13.07 -2.49
CA ILE A 79 18.20 11.86 -3.27
C ILE A 79 18.42 12.29 -4.72
N ASN A 80 19.59 12.00 -5.30
CA ASN A 80 19.81 12.23 -6.73
C ASN A 80 19.47 10.99 -7.56
N ASN A 81 19.76 9.81 -7.03
CA ASN A 81 19.48 8.53 -7.66
C ASN A 81 19.22 7.48 -6.59
N CYS A 82 18.15 6.71 -6.74
CA CYS A 82 17.76 5.64 -5.82
C CYS A 82 17.70 4.31 -6.59
N PRO A 83 18.53 3.31 -6.22
CA PRO A 83 18.50 2.00 -6.87
C PRO A 83 17.18 1.24 -6.71
N LEU A 84 16.36 1.61 -5.73
CA LEU A 84 15.06 0.97 -5.51
C LEU A 84 13.96 1.61 -6.36
N HIS A 85 14.12 2.85 -6.80
CA HIS A 85 13.16 3.52 -7.66
C HIS A 85 13.28 3.01 -9.10
N ILE A 86 12.15 2.96 -9.81
CA ILE A 86 12.17 2.84 -11.27
C ILE A 86 12.88 4.05 -11.89
N GLN A 87 13.43 3.83 -13.08
CA GLN A 87 14.25 4.82 -13.79
C GLN A 87 13.52 6.16 -13.99
N SER A 88 12.24 6.13 -14.37
CA SER A 88 11.43 7.35 -14.60
C SER A 88 11.28 8.23 -13.35
N ILE A 89 11.31 7.66 -12.14
CA ILE A 89 11.31 8.45 -10.90
C ILE A 89 12.66 9.16 -10.73
N ASN A 90 13.77 8.46 -10.96
CA ASN A 90 15.11 9.06 -10.83
C ASN A 90 15.31 10.20 -11.84
N GLU A 91 14.88 9.99 -13.09
CA GLU A 91 14.90 11.02 -14.13
C GLU A 91 14.05 12.24 -13.74
N LEU A 92 12.86 12.03 -13.18
CA LEU A 92 12.02 13.17 -12.77
C LEU A 92 12.60 13.94 -11.58
N ILE A 93 13.24 13.25 -10.63
CA ILE A 93 13.94 13.93 -9.52
C ILE A 93 15.01 14.86 -10.09
N GLU A 94 15.80 14.38 -11.05
CA GLU A 94 16.83 15.19 -11.71
C GLU A 94 16.24 16.41 -12.44
N ILE A 95 15.21 16.21 -13.25
CA ILE A 95 14.53 17.30 -13.98
C ILE A 95 13.97 18.35 -13.00
N THR A 96 13.27 17.89 -11.96
CA THR A 96 12.64 18.78 -10.98
C THR A 96 13.69 19.64 -10.27
N LYS A 97 14.88 19.09 -10.03
CA LYS A 97 15.97 19.80 -9.37
C LYS A 97 16.46 21.03 -10.15
N TYR A 98 16.38 21.02 -11.47
CA TYR A 98 16.87 22.14 -12.30
C TYR A 98 15.77 23.07 -12.82
N SER A 99 14.52 22.60 -12.82
CA SER A 99 13.39 23.36 -13.39
C SER A 99 12.50 24.04 -12.33
N LEU A 100 12.59 23.64 -11.06
CA LEU A 100 11.68 24.13 -10.03
C LEU A 100 12.05 25.55 -9.54
N PRO A 101 11.11 26.51 -9.54
CA PRO A 101 11.37 27.84 -8.99
C PRO A 101 11.36 27.83 -7.45
N HIS A 102 11.81 28.95 -6.85
CA HIS A 102 11.76 29.15 -5.39
C HIS A 102 10.35 28.94 -4.82
N PHE A 103 10.29 28.44 -3.58
CA PHE A 103 9.06 28.10 -2.85
C PHE A 103 7.97 29.20 -2.92
N ASP A 104 8.34 30.48 -2.78
CA ASP A 104 7.39 31.60 -2.82
C ASP A 104 6.62 31.71 -4.14
N LYS A 105 7.21 31.25 -5.24
CA LYS A 105 6.58 31.24 -6.57
C LYS A 105 5.75 29.97 -6.80
N PHE A 106 6.24 28.83 -6.31
CA PHE A 106 5.64 27.52 -6.47
C PHE A 106 5.87 26.69 -5.19
N PRO A 107 4.94 26.73 -4.22
CA PRO A 107 5.15 26.16 -2.88
C PRO A 107 4.94 24.64 -2.87
N LEU A 108 5.69 23.95 -3.74
CA LEU A 108 5.73 22.50 -3.84
C LEU A 108 6.42 21.93 -2.61
N LYS A 109 5.67 21.11 -1.85
CA LYS A 109 6.18 20.48 -0.64
C LYS A 109 6.37 18.98 -0.77
N TYR A 110 5.59 18.34 -1.64
CA TYR A 110 5.69 16.91 -1.88
C TYR A 110 5.46 16.57 -3.35
N ILE A 111 6.11 15.50 -3.80
CA ILE A 111 5.86 14.85 -5.08
C ILE A 111 5.52 13.40 -4.78
N LEU A 112 4.31 12.97 -5.14
CA LEU A 112 3.96 11.56 -5.13
C LEU A 112 4.10 11.01 -6.55
N PHE A 113 4.93 9.99 -6.66
CA PHE A 113 4.94 9.07 -7.78
C PHE A 113 4.04 7.89 -7.43
N ASN A 114 3.20 7.47 -8.35
CA ASN A 114 2.37 6.28 -8.21
C ASN A 114 2.13 5.64 -9.58
N ASP A 115 3.06 4.75 -9.95
CA ASP A 115 3.12 4.12 -11.25
C ASP A 115 3.22 5.17 -12.37
N THR A 116 2.19 5.36 -13.18
CA THR A 116 2.19 6.37 -14.26
C THR A 116 1.73 7.77 -13.82
N ALA A 117 1.28 7.93 -12.56
CA ALA A 117 0.81 9.20 -12.03
C ALA A 117 1.87 9.96 -11.24
N ILE A 118 1.95 11.26 -11.50
CA ILE A 118 2.70 12.22 -10.69
C ILE A 118 1.71 13.19 -10.05
N VAL A 119 1.79 13.35 -8.73
CA VAL A 119 0.98 14.31 -7.98
C VAL A 119 1.89 15.33 -7.31
N LEU A 120 1.76 16.58 -7.73
CA LEU A 120 2.44 17.73 -7.15
C LEU A 120 1.62 18.30 -6.00
N VAL A 121 2.11 18.21 -4.76
CA VAL A 121 1.40 18.73 -3.58
C VAL A 121 1.87 20.14 -3.26
N ILE A 122 0.98 21.11 -3.49
CA ILE A 122 1.23 22.54 -3.34
C ILE A 122 0.62 23.04 -2.04
N LYS A 123 1.43 23.65 -1.17
CA LYS A 123 0.99 24.22 0.11
C LYS A 123 0.53 25.68 -0.06
N ASP A 124 -0.66 25.86 -0.66
CA ASP A 124 -1.31 27.17 -0.79
C ASP A 124 -2.85 27.02 -0.93
N HIS A 125 -3.55 28.15 -1.10
CA HIS A 125 -5.01 28.25 -1.21
C HIS A 125 -5.51 28.22 -2.67
N TYR A 126 -6.79 27.87 -2.83
CA TYR A 126 -7.48 27.63 -4.11
C TYR A 126 -7.44 28.80 -5.11
N ASN A 127 -7.43 30.04 -4.64
CA ASN A 127 -7.45 31.23 -5.49
C ASN A 127 -6.26 31.33 -6.48
N LYS A 128 -5.19 30.55 -6.28
CA LYS A 128 -4.00 30.52 -7.15
C LYS A 128 -3.91 29.26 -8.02
N LEU A 129 -4.93 28.39 -8.05
CA LEU A 129 -4.88 27.11 -8.76
C LEU A 129 -4.47 27.25 -10.23
N SER A 130 -5.08 28.19 -10.97
CA SER A 130 -4.80 28.41 -12.39
C SER A 130 -3.34 28.80 -12.64
N LYS A 131 -2.76 29.63 -11.77
CA LYS A 131 -1.34 30.00 -11.80
C LYS A 131 -0.45 28.76 -11.64
N TYR A 132 -0.75 27.89 -10.69
CA TYR A 132 0.07 26.70 -10.44
C TYR A 132 -0.10 25.62 -11.52
N ILE A 133 -1.30 25.45 -12.07
CA ILE A 133 -1.50 24.58 -13.24
C ILE A 133 -0.65 25.07 -14.41
N LYS A 134 -0.63 26.38 -14.68
CA LYS A 134 0.21 26.95 -15.74
C LYS A 134 1.69 26.67 -15.50
N LEU A 135 2.19 27.01 -14.30
CA LEU A 135 3.60 26.76 -13.93
C LEU A 135 3.98 25.27 -14.01
N ALA A 136 3.12 24.38 -13.51
CA ALA A 136 3.36 22.95 -13.60
C ALA A 136 3.37 22.47 -15.06
N LYS A 137 2.50 23.01 -15.92
CA LYS A 137 2.58 22.74 -17.36
C LYS A 137 3.90 23.23 -17.93
N ASP A 138 4.30 24.47 -17.69
CA ASP A 138 5.54 25.01 -18.23
C ASP A 138 6.78 24.20 -17.77
N ILE A 139 6.76 23.62 -16.57
CA ILE A 139 7.85 22.81 -16.02
C ILE A 139 7.84 21.36 -16.54
N PHE A 140 6.67 20.75 -16.71
CA PHE A 140 6.52 19.30 -16.92
C PHE A 140 5.91 18.86 -18.26
N THR A 141 5.40 19.77 -19.12
CA THR A 141 4.64 19.41 -20.34
C THR A 141 5.49 18.84 -21.47
N GLU A 142 6.79 19.17 -21.57
CA GLU A 142 7.67 18.65 -22.62
C GLU A 142 8.18 17.21 -22.35
N ARG A 143 7.50 16.44 -21.50
CA ARG A 143 8.04 15.18 -20.95
C ARG A 143 7.02 14.05 -21.00
N ASP A 144 7.50 12.82 -21.19
CA ASP A 144 6.74 11.57 -21.41
C ASP A 144 5.91 11.08 -20.21
N PHE A 145 5.27 11.96 -19.45
CA PHE A 145 4.38 11.57 -18.37
C PHE A 145 2.94 11.54 -18.85
N SER A 146 2.27 10.39 -18.71
CA SER A 146 0.89 10.24 -19.16
C SER A 146 -0.12 10.90 -18.21
N ASN A 147 0.21 11.04 -16.92
CA ASN A 147 -0.73 11.55 -15.92
C ASN A 147 -0.04 12.50 -14.91
N LEU A 148 -0.48 13.75 -14.87
CA LEU A 148 0.00 14.77 -13.94
C LEU A 148 -1.17 15.44 -13.23
N TYR A 149 -1.05 15.48 -11.91
CA TYR A 149 -2.06 16.06 -11.04
C TYR A 149 -1.42 17.10 -10.12
N LEU A 150 -2.25 18.05 -9.73
CA LEU A 150 -1.93 19.02 -8.70
C LEU A 150 -2.84 18.77 -7.50
N HIS A 151 -2.25 18.53 -6.33
CA HIS A 151 -2.96 18.49 -5.06
C HIS A 151 -2.75 19.80 -4.31
N LEU A 152 -3.80 20.60 -4.15
CA LEU A 152 -3.71 21.89 -3.48
C LEU A 152 -4.10 21.77 -2.01
N ASN A 153 -3.15 21.96 -1.13
CA ASN A 153 -3.27 21.64 0.28
C ASN A 153 -3.05 22.87 1.17
N PRO A 154 -4.11 23.60 1.54
CA PRO A 154 -4.01 24.76 2.42
C PRO A 154 -3.78 24.40 3.89
N ALA A 155 -3.74 23.11 4.26
CA ALA A 155 -3.58 22.73 5.66
C ALA A 155 -2.15 22.99 6.15
N THR A 156 -2.05 23.57 7.34
CA THR A 156 -0.78 23.72 8.08
C THR A 156 -0.25 22.35 8.53
N GLY A 157 1.06 22.28 8.78
CA GLY A 157 1.72 21.06 9.25
C GLY A 157 1.91 19.97 8.18
N ASN A 158 2.04 18.72 8.64
CA ASN A 158 2.57 17.60 7.85
C ASN A 158 1.50 16.76 7.15
N LYS A 159 0.24 17.20 7.15
CA LYS A 159 -0.80 16.52 6.39
C LYS A 159 -0.48 16.64 4.89
N VAL A 160 -0.22 15.50 4.23
CA VAL A 160 0.20 15.44 2.83
C VAL A 160 -1.00 15.59 1.88
N PHE A 161 -2.05 14.80 2.10
CA PHE A 161 -3.25 14.81 1.26
C PHE A 161 -4.49 15.21 2.05
N LEU A 162 -5.40 15.91 1.38
CA LEU A 162 -6.76 16.17 1.83
C LEU A 162 -7.72 15.25 1.08
N LYS A 163 -8.93 15.06 1.63
CA LYS A 163 -9.97 14.19 1.01
C LYS A 163 -10.38 14.69 -0.39
N SER A 164 -10.30 16.00 -0.61
CA SER A 164 -10.57 16.66 -1.90
C SER A 164 -9.29 17.36 -2.39
N TYR A 165 -9.39 18.18 -3.44
CA TYR A 165 -8.32 19.04 -3.97
C TYR A 165 -7.27 18.38 -4.88
N LEU A 166 -7.58 17.22 -5.45
CA LEU A 166 -6.78 16.69 -6.57
C LEU A 166 -7.35 17.19 -7.90
N TYR A 167 -6.52 17.87 -8.68
CA TYR A 167 -6.90 18.44 -9.97
C TYR A 167 -6.03 17.82 -11.08
N PRO A 168 -6.61 17.17 -12.09
CA PRO A 168 -5.84 16.72 -13.24
C PRO A 168 -5.34 17.93 -14.03
N ILE A 169 -4.04 17.94 -14.32
CA ILE A 169 -3.45 18.81 -15.34
C ILE A 169 -3.60 18.11 -16.70
N TYR A 170 -3.25 16.82 -16.72
CA TYR A 170 -3.57 15.84 -17.76
C TYR A 170 -3.71 14.46 -17.12
N GLY A 171 -4.57 13.62 -17.69
CA GLY A 171 -4.92 12.31 -17.14
C GLY A 171 -6.33 12.28 -16.53
N GLU A 172 -6.79 11.06 -16.26
CA GLU A 172 -8.15 10.78 -15.82
C GLU A 172 -8.29 10.72 -14.29
N LYS A 173 -9.51 10.78 -13.76
CA LYS A 173 -9.77 10.59 -12.30
C LYS A 173 -9.25 9.22 -11.82
N PHE A 174 -9.41 8.21 -12.66
CA PHE A 174 -8.96 6.85 -12.43
C PHE A 174 -8.12 6.39 -13.61
N ILE A 175 -7.04 5.69 -13.32
CA ILE A 175 -6.07 5.20 -14.30
C ILE A 175 -5.83 3.71 -14.08
N ARG A 176 -5.21 3.04 -15.04
CA ARG A 176 -4.92 1.60 -14.95
C ARG A 176 -3.45 1.38 -14.65
N ASN A 177 -3.17 0.44 -13.74
CA ASN A 177 -1.80 -0.01 -13.49
C ASN A 177 -1.36 -1.04 -14.55
N ASP A 178 -0.12 -1.52 -14.41
CA ASP A 178 0.48 -2.56 -15.24
C ASP A 178 -0.32 -3.88 -15.30
N LEU A 179 -1.13 -4.18 -14.28
CA LEU A 179 -2.03 -5.33 -14.24
C LEU A 179 -3.43 -5.04 -14.79
N GLY A 180 -3.69 -3.82 -15.27
CA GLY A 180 -4.99 -3.42 -15.81
C GLY A 180 -6.04 -3.02 -14.77
N TYR A 181 -5.71 -3.02 -13.48
CA TYR A 181 -6.62 -2.58 -12.42
C TYR A 181 -6.74 -1.06 -12.37
N TRP A 182 -7.97 -0.58 -12.29
CA TRP A 182 -8.30 0.82 -12.04
C TRP A 182 -7.85 1.23 -10.63
N TYR A 183 -7.21 2.38 -10.55
CA TYR A 183 -6.83 3.01 -9.30
C TYR A 183 -6.92 4.53 -9.38
N HIS A 184 -7.10 5.15 -8.22
CA HIS A 184 -7.00 6.60 -8.08
C HIS A 184 -5.53 6.99 -7.84
N PRO A 185 -5.01 8.11 -8.35
CA PRO A 185 -3.59 8.50 -8.20
C PRO A 185 -3.06 8.51 -6.76
N LEU A 186 -3.94 8.74 -5.77
CA LEU A 186 -3.58 8.72 -4.34
C LEU A 186 -3.76 7.35 -3.65
N ALA A 187 -4.36 6.37 -4.32
CA ALA A 187 -4.68 5.07 -3.76
C ALA A 187 -3.42 4.28 -3.37
N PHE A 188 -3.55 3.43 -2.35
CA PHE A 188 -2.51 2.48 -1.98
C PHE A 188 -2.34 1.41 -3.06
N GLN A 189 -1.09 1.00 -3.29
CA GLN A 189 -0.72 -0.10 -4.17
C GLN A 189 0.51 -0.79 -3.58
N GLN A 190 0.59 -2.11 -3.79
CA GLN A 190 1.80 -2.88 -3.49
C GLN A 190 2.90 -2.50 -4.49
N GLN A 191 4.14 -2.48 -4.04
CA GLN A 191 5.26 -2.03 -4.89
C GLN A 191 5.62 -3.06 -5.97
N ILE A 192 5.48 -4.36 -5.64
CA ILE A 192 5.81 -5.47 -6.54
C ILE A 192 4.53 -6.24 -6.84
N SER A 193 3.96 -5.95 -8.01
CA SER A 193 2.69 -6.52 -8.47
C SER A 193 2.71 -8.06 -8.55
N SER A 194 3.82 -8.66 -9.03
CA SER A 194 3.94 -10.11 -9.22
C SER A 194 3.83 -10.90 -7.91
N ILE A 195 4.63 -10.54 -6.90
CA ILE A 195 4.62 -11.22 -5.60
C ILE A 195 3.33 -10.96 -4.81
N HIS A 196 2.69 -9.79 -5.03
CA HIS A 196 1.36 -9.54 -4.49
C HIS A 196 0.33 -10.51 -5.09
N ILE A 197 0.29 -10.65 -6.42
CA ILE A 197 -0.62 -11.60 -7.08
C ILE A 197 -0.35 -13.03 -6.65
N GLU A 198 0.92 -13.43 -6.51
CA GLU A 198 1.29 -14.75 -5.96
C GLU A 198 0.70 -14.96 -4.55
N SER A 199 0.86 -13.98 -3.65
CA SER A 199 0.29 -14.06 -2.29
C SER A 199 -1.24 -14.20 -2.29
N LEU A 200 -1.92 -13.51 -3.22
CA LEU A 200 -3.37 -13.60 -3.39
C LEU A 200 -3.78 -14.96 -3.92
N GLN A 201 -3.06 -15.52 -4.89
CA GLN A 201 -3.32 -16.87 -5.41
C GLN A 201 -3.16 -17.94 -4.33
N ILE A 202 -2.13 -17.84 -3.49
CA ILE A 202 -1.94 -18.72 -2.32
C ILE A 202 -3.12 -18.61 -1.36
N ALA A 203 -3.51 -17.37 -1.01
CA ALA A 203 -4.67 -17.13 -0.15
C ALA A 203 -5.98 -17.68 -0.75
N ILE A 204 -6.28 -17.39 -2.01
CA ILE A 204 -7.47 -17.87 -2.71
C ILE A 204 -7.51 -19.39 -2.75
N ASN A 205 -6.39 -20.04 -3.09
CA ASN A 205 -6.31 -21.50 -3.14
C ASN A 205 -6.59 -22.15 -1.78
N TYR A 206 -6.18 -21.50 -0.69
CA TYR A 206 -6.51 -21.95 0.65
C TYR A 206 -7.99 -21.72 1.00
N LEU A 207 -8.55 -20.57 0.63
CA LEU A 207 -9.89 -20.11 1.05
C LEU A 207 -11.05 -20.63 0.21
N LYS A 208 -10.81 -21.05 -1.05
CA LYS A 208 -11.86 -21.36 -2.06
C LYS A 208 -12.73 -22.57 -1.78
N ASN A 209 -12.51 -23.28 -0.67
CA ASN A 209 -13.34 -24.43 -0.27
C ASN A 209 -14.65 -24.01 0.41
N ASN A 210 -14.92 -22.71 0.53
CA ASN A 210 -16.17 -22.16 1.04
C ASN A 210 -16.82 -21.27 -0.03
N ASP A 211 -18.15 -21.20 -0.02
CA ASP A 211 -18.91 -20.46 -1.03
C ASP A 211 -18.76 -18.94 -0.94
N ASN A 212 -18.48 -18.41 0.26
CA ASN A 212 -18.50 -16.98 0.55
C ASN A 212 -17.12 -16.46 0.99
N LEU A 213 -16.73 -15.28 0.51
CA LEU A 213 -15.49 -14.60 0.91
C LEU A 213 -15.76 -13.21 1.48
N LEU A 214 -15.28 -12.95 2.70
CA LEU A 214 -15.18 -11.61 3.26
C LEU A 214 -13.77 -11.06 3.04
N ASP A 215 -13.65 -9.96 2.31
CA ASP A 215 -12.41 -9.24 2.01
C ASP A 215 -12.38 -7.93 2.81
N LEU A 216 -11.71 -7.93 3.98
CA LEU A 216 -11.59 -6.75 4.82
C LEU A 216 -10.32 -5.95 4.47
N TYR A 217 -10.46 -4.63 4.48
CA TYR A 217 -9.43 -3.69 4.05
C TYR A 217 -9.10 -3.89 2.56
N CYS A 218 -10.14 -4.08 1.75
CA CYS A 218 -10.01 -4.55 0.35
C CYS A 218 -9.35 -3.53 -0.59
N GLY A 219 -9.17 -2.27 -0.17
CA GLY A 219 -8.54 -1.22 -0.96
C GLY A 219 -9.26 -1.02 -2.30
N ILE A 220 -8.54 -1.23 -3.40
CA ILE A 220 -9.10 -1.14 -4.77
C ILE A 220 -9.66 -2.47 -5.27
N GLY A 221 -9.91 -3.45 -4.40
CA GLY A 221 -10.59 -4.70 -4.73
C GLY A 221 -9.76 -5.72 -5.50
N ILE A 222 -8.42 -5.73 -5.37
CA ILE A 222 -7.57 -6.67 -6.12
C ILE A 222 -7.83 -8.11 -5.70
N MET A 223 -7.95 -8.39 -4.39
CA MET A 223 -8.29 -9.73 -3.90
C MET A 223 -9.65 -10.16 -4.44
N SER A 224 -10.68 -9.34 -4.21
CA SER A 224 -12.03 -9.56 -4.75
C SER A 224 -12.00 -9.90 -6.26
N ALA A 225 -11.35 -9.08 -7.09
CA ALA A 225 -11.28 -9.28 -8.53
C ALA A 225 -10.61 -10.60 -8.96
N ASN A 226 -9.62 -11.09 -8.20
CA ASN A 226 -8.97 -12.38 -8.47
C ASN A 226 -9.76 -13.57 -7.92
N ALA A 227 -10.64 -13.33 -6.95
CA ALA A 227 -11.42 -14.33 -6.24
C ALA A 227 -12.81 -14.59 -6.88
N GLU A 228 -13.36 -13.66 -7.68
CA GLU A 228 -14.74 -13.71 -8.21
C GLU A 228 -15.13 -14.99 -8.96
N GLN A 229 -14.17 -15.71 -9.53
CA GLN A 229 -14.43 -16.99 -10.22
C GLN A 229 -14.50 -18.20 -9.28
N TYR A 230 -14.10 -18.05 -8.02
CA TYR A 230 -13.96 -19.15 -7.05
C TYR A 230 -15.00 -19.10 -5.93
N PHE A 231 -15.69 -17.97 -5.75
CA PHE A 231 -16.67 -17.77 -4.67
C PHE A 231 -18.02 -17.37 -5.27
N ASN A 232 -19.10 -17.84 -4.67
CA ASN A 232 -20.46 -17.48 -5.06
C ASN A 232 -20.80 -16.05 -4.66
N THR A 233 -20.37 -15.62 -3.47
CA THR A 233 -20.58 -14.26 -2.98
C THR A 233 -19.31 -13.71 -2.34
N ILE A 234 -18.96 -12.47 -2.69
CA ILE A 234 -17.86 -11.74 -2.07
C ILE A 234 -18.40 -10.46 -1.45
N ILE A 235 -18.01 -10.19 -0.21
CA ILE A 235 -18.23 -8.90 0.46
C ILE A 235 -16.88 -8.23 0.68
N GLY A 236 -16.68 -7.04 0.12
CA GLY A 236 -15.48 -6.24 0.30
C GLY A 236 -15.72 -5.02 1.19
N VAL A 237 -14.81 -4.73 2.11
CA VAL A 237 -14.91 -3.57 3.02
C VAL A 237 -13.68 -2.69 2.96
N GLU A 238 -13.87 -1.40 2.69
CA GLU A 238 -12.79 -0.41 2.66
C GLU A 238 -13.28 0.96 3.16
N GLN A 239 -12.46 1.66 3.94
CA GLN A 239 -12.82 2.95 4.51
C GLN A 239 -12.79 4.10 3.49
N SER A 240 -11.98 3.97 2.45
CA SER A 240 -11.73 4.98 1.43
C SER A 240 -12.79 4.92 0.31
N PRO A 241 -13.70 5.91 0.21
CA PRO A 241 -14.75 5.88 -0.80
C PRO A 241 -14.19 5.83 -2.23
N VAL A 242 -13.09 6.55 -2.47
CA VAL A 242 -12.42 6.57 -3.77
C VAL A 242 -11.78 5.23 -4.12
N SER A 243 -11.36 4.44 -3.12
CA SER A 243 -10.85 3.09 -3.36
C SER A 243 -11.99 2.12 -3.66
N ILE A 244 -13.16 2.29 -3.03
CA ILE A 244 -14.39 1.54 -3.35
C ILE A 244 -14.88 1.86 -4.78
N GLU A 245 -14.80 3.12 -5.23
CA GLU A 245 -15.09 3.47 -6.63
C GLU A 245 -14.16 2.72 -7.60
N CYS A 246 -12.89 2.50 -7.24
CA CYS A 246 -11.97 1.67 -8.01
C CYS A 246 -12.31 0.18 -7.92
N ALA A 247 -12.62 -0.31 -6.72
CA ALA A 247 -12.97 -1.70 -6.46
C ALA A 247 -14.16 -2.15 -7.29
N LYS A 248 -15.22 -1.33 -7.37
CA LYS A 248 -16.39 -1.55 -8.23
C LYS A 248 -16.08 -1.59 -9.73
N LYS A 249 -14.97 -1.00 -10.16
CA LYS A 249 -14.49 -1.07 -11.56
C LYS A 249 -13.60 -2.27 -11.83
N ASN A 250 -13.00 -2.82 -10.77
CA ASN A 250 -12.07 -3.95 -10.85
C ASN A 250 -12.75 -5.30 -10.63
N SER A 251 -13.87 -5.30 -9.89
CA SER A 251 -14.54 -6.47 -9.38
C SER A 251 -16.05 -6.22 -9.51
N PHE A 252 -16.72 -6.96 -10.38
CA PHE A 252 -18.12 -6.68 -10.76
C PHE A 252 -19.13 -7.52 -9.98
N ASN A 253 -18.72 -8.67 -9.45
CA ASN A 253 -19.53 -9.63 -8.72
C ASN A 253 -19.33 -9.53 -7.19
N THR A 254 -18.81 -8.41 -6.71
CA THR A 254 -18.51 -8.18 -5.29
C THR A 254 -19.38 -7.06 -4.71
N SER A 255 -19.98 -7.35 -3.56
CA SER A 255 -20.75 -6.37 -2.77
C SER A 255 -19.79 -5.55 -1.90
N PHE A 256 -19.62 -4.27 -2.24
CA PHE A 256 -18.68 -3.39 -1.56
C PHE A 256 -19.34 -2.45 -0.54
N TYR A 257 -18.82 -2.44 0.69
CA TYR A 257 -19.19 -1.54 1.76
C TYR A 257 -18.10 -0.50 2.01
N THR A 258 -18.50 0.77 2.12
CA THR A 258 -17.60 1.86 2.48
C THR A 258 -17.69 2.17 3.96
N GLY A 259 -16.58 2.06 4.68
CA GLY A 259 -16.53 2.41 6.09
C GLY A 259 -15.33 1.83 6.81
N ASN A 260 -15.09 2.33 8.01
CA ASN A 260 -14.08 1.78 8.89
C ASN A 260 -14.55 0.39 9.38
N VAL A 261 -13.70 -0.63 9.24
CA VAL A 261 -14.06 -2.03 9.53
C VAL A 261 -14.56 -2.19 10.96
N GLU A 262 -13.88 -1.52 11.91
CA GLU A 262 -14.21 -1.55 13.33
C GLU A 262 -15.64 -1.06 13.59
N THR A 263 -16.13 -0.08 12.83
CA THR A 263 -17.48 0.48 13.03
C THR A 263 -18.57 -0.28 12.29
N ILE A 264 -18.32 -0.73 11.05
CA ILE A 264 -19.39 -1.25 10.19
C ILE A 264 -19.59 -2.77 10.23
N ILE A 265 -18.63 -3.53 10.75
CA ILE A 265 -18.66 -5.01 10.66
C ILE A 265 -19.93 -5.63 11.27
N ASN A 266 -20.42 -5.11 12.41
CA ASN A 266 -21.66 -5.60 13.03
C ASN A 266 -22.88 -5.42 12.12
N HIS A 267 -22.94 -4.28 11.43
CA HIS A 267 -24.03 -3.98 10.50
C HIS A 267 -24.01 -4.96 9.32
N ILE A 268 -22.83 -5.18 8.72
CA ILE A 268 -22.65 -6.14 7.61
C ILE A 268 -23.08 -7.55 8.02
N ILE A 269 -22.66 -8.01 9.22
CA ILE A 269 -23.03 -9.32 9.76
C ILE A 269 -24.55 -9.46 9.94
N SER A 270 -25.20 -8.40 10.43
CA SER A 270 -26.65 -8.40 10.64
C SER A 270 -27.44 -8.41 9.34
N GLU A 271 -27.01 -7.63 8.35
CA GLU A 271 -27.68 -7.48 7.05
C GLU A 271 -27.52 -8.76 6.20
N ASN A 272 -26.37 -9.44 6.29
CA ASN A 272 -26.04 -10.58 5.44
C ASN A 272 -26.00 -11.89 6.24
N SER A 273 -26.97 -12.13 7.12
CA SER A 273 -26.91 -13.21 8.10
C SER A 273 -26.60 -14.61 7.51
N ILE A 274 -27.12 -14.93 6.32
CA ILE A 274 -26.90 -16.19 5.57
C ILE A 274 -25.45 -16.31 5.08
N PHE A 275 -24.87 -15.22 4.56
CA PHE A 275 -23.48 -15.19 4.10
C PHE A 275 -22.52 -15.66 5.20
N PHE A 276 -22.75 -15.21 6.43
CA PHE A 276 -21.90 -15.51 7.59
C PHE A 276 -22.12 -16.91 8.21
N ASN A 277 -22.96 -17.76 7.62
CA ASN A 277 -23.11 -19.15 8.09
C ASN A 277 -21.88 -20.00 7.76
N ILE A 278 -21.36 -19.86 6.53
CA ILE A 278 -20.17 -20.55 6.02
C ILE A 278 -19.44 -19.57 5.11
N TYR A 279 -18.30 -19.06 5.57
CA TYR A 279 -17.48 -18.10 4.83
C TYR A 279 -16.00 -18.24 5.17
N SER A 280 -15.19 -17.79 4.23
CA SER A 280 -13.75 -17.55 4.34
C SER A 280 -13.49 -16.08 4.58
N LEU A 281 -12.42 -15.77 5.30
CA LEU A 281 -11.98 -14.40 5.58
C LEU A 281 -10.60 -14.15 4.98
N TYR A 282 -10.49 -13.10 4.19
CA TYR A 282 -9.20 -12.50 3.83
C TYR A 282 -9.07 -11.14 4.52
N VAL A 283 -7.91 -10.88 5.11
CA VAL A 283 -7.58 -9.56 5.68
C VAL A 283 -6.19 -9.11 5.24
N ASN A 284 -6.09 -7.85 4.85
CA ASN A 284 -4.83 -7.14 4.63
C ASN A 284 -4.85 -5.77 5.36
N PRO A 285 -4.82 -5.78 6.70
CA PRO A 285 -5.03 -4.57 7.48
C PRO A 285 -3.87 -3.56 7.38
N PRO A 286 -4.10 -2.31 7.81
CA PRO A 286 -3.02 -1.35 7.99
C PRO A 286 -1.98 -1.84 9.01
N ARG A 287 -0.86 -1.11 9.16
CA ARG A 287 0.26 -1.49 10.06
C ARG A 287 -0.15 -1.68 11.52
N SER A 288 -1.30 -1.16 11.96
CA SER A 288 -1.85 -1.39 13.30
C SER A 288 -2.37 -2.81 13.53
N GLY A 289 -2.57 -3.60 12.47
CA GLY A 289 -3.29 -4.87 12.51
C GLY A 289 -4.80 -4.67 12.42
N MET A 290 -5.54 -5.77 12.55
CA MET A 290 -7.00 -5.84 12.54
C MET A 290 -7.58 -5.37 13.89
N GLY A 291 -6.88 -5.66 14.99
CA GLY A 291 -7.25 -5.22 16.32
C GLY A 291 -8.32 -6.08 17.01
N GLU A 292 -8.22 -6.15 18.33
CA GLU A 292 -9.03 -7.00 19.22
C GLU A 292 -10.54 -6.83 19.00
N GLN A 293 -11.03 -5.58 18.93
CA GLN A 293 -12.46 -5.32 18.75
C GLN A 293 -13.04 -5.88 17.45
N VAL A 294 -12.26 -5.93 16.37
CA VAL A 294 -12.69 -6.52 15.10
C VAL A 294 -12.69 -8.04 15.21
N ILE A 295 -11.61 -8.60 15.78
CA ILE A 295 -11.46 -10.03 16.01
C ILE A 295 -12.63 -10.57 16.85
N GLU A 296 -12.95 -9.93 17.98
CA GLU A 296 -14.07 -10.32 18.84
C GLU A 296 -15.41 -10.34 18.09
N LYS A 297 -15.65 -9.35 17.21
CA LYS A 297 -16.89 -9.29 16.41
C LYS A 297 -16.95 -10.41 15.37
N ILE A 298 -15.84 -10.69 14.70
CA ILE A 298 -15.72 -11.78 13.73
C ILE A 298 -15.92 -13.14 14.42
N LEU A 299 -15.33 -13.34 15.60
CA LEU A 299 -15.42 -14.60 16.35
C LEU A 299 -16.84 -14.93 16.87
N LYS A 300 -17.79 -13.98 16.84
CA LYS A 300 -19.21 -14.29 17.09
C LYS A 300 -19.82 -15.20 16.02
N LYS A 301 -19.31 -15.12 14.78
CA LYS A 301 -19.62 -16.01 13.66
C LYS A 301 -18.28 -16.38 13.00
N PRO A 302 -17.53 -17.32 13.58
CA PRO A 302 -16.15 -17.54 13.19
C PRO A 302 -16.06 -18.04 11.73
N PRO A 303 -15.23 -17.43 10.87
CA PRO A 303 -14.99 -17.94 9.52
C PRO A 303 -14.40 -19.36 9.57
N LYS A 304 -14.62 -20.16 8.54
CA LYS A 304 -14.05 -21.51 8.46
C LYS A 304 -12.54 -21.48 8.23
N GLN A 305 -12.10 -20.51 7.44
CA GLN A 305 -10.70 -20.31 7.08
C GLN A 305 -10.38 -18.82 7.08
N ILE A 306 -9.16 -18.47 7.49
CA ILE A 306 -8.63 -17.11 7.46
C ILE A 306 -7.31 -17.11 6.70
N ALA A 307 -7.16 -16.17 5.78
CA ALA A 307 -5.87 -15.79 5.21
C ALA A 307 -5.56 -14.35 5.62
N TYR A 308 -4.54 -14.18 6.47
CA TYR A 308 -4.14 -12.89 7.01
C TYR A 308 -2.81 -12.48 6.38
N LEU A 309 -2.82 -11.48 5.49
CA LEU A 309 -1.62 -10.83 4.97
C LEU A 309 -1.27 -9.61 5.82
N SER A 310 -0.08 -9.60 6.43
CA SER A 310 0.39 -8.48 7.27
C SER A 310 1.73 -7.95 6.78
N CYS A 311 1.90 -6.62 6.82
CA CYS A 311 3.21 -5.96 6.62
C CYS A 311 3.92 -5.62 7.95
N ASN A 312 3.38 -6.06 9.09
CA ASN A 312 3.93 -5.79 10.41
C ASN A 312 3.84 -7.02 11.34
N PRO A 313 4.97 -7.70 11.59
CA PRO A 313 5.01 -8.86 12.48
C PRO A 313 4.52 -8.57 13.91
N LYS A 314 4.72 -7.33 14.42
CA LYS A 314 4.35 -7.00 15.81
C LYS A 314 2.84 -6.94 16.02
N SER A 315 2.11 -6.29 15.11
CA SER A 315 0.65 -6.24 15.20
C SER A 315 0.04 -7.59 14.82
N LEU A 316 0.63 -8.30 13.85
CA LEU A 316 0.23 -9.66 13.52
C LEU A 316 0.34 -10.58 14.75
N ASN A 317 1.46 -10.56 15.48
CA ASN A 317 1.62 -11.39 16.67
C ASN A 317 0.51 -11.13 17.70
N LYS A 318 0.18 -9.86 17.96
CA LYS A 318 -0.91 -9.49 18.87
C LYS A 318 -2.24 -10.07 18.41
N ASP A 319 -2.59 -9.91 17.14
CA ASP A 319 -3.84 -10.45 16.59
C ASP A 319 -3.87 -11.98 16.64
N LEU A 320 -2.74 -12.64 16.36
CA LEU A 320 -2.61 -14.10 16.45
C LEU A 320 -2.79 -14.63 17.87
N MET A 321 -2.41 -13.89 18.92
CA MET A 321 -2.67 -14.31 20.31
C MET A 321 -4.16 -14.49 20.60
N TYR A 322 -5.03 -13.69 19.97
CA TYR A 322 -6.48 -13.84 20.09
C TYR A 322 -7.00 -14.95 19.17
N LEU A 323 -6.53 -15.00 17.93
CA LEU A 323 -7.01 -15.95 16.92
C LEU A 323 -6.60 -17.40 17.21
N LYS A 324 -5.39 -17.63 17.74
CA LYS A 324 -4.87 -18.98 18.06
C LYS A 324 -5.71 -19.75 19.09
N ASN A 325 -6.59 -19.07 19.83
CA ASN A 325 -7.54 -19.75 20.72
C ASN A 325 -8.60 -20.53 19.93
N HIS A 326 -9.03 -19.99 18.79
CA HIS A 326 -10.11 -20.55 17.95
C HIS A 326 -9.60 -21.24 16.68
N TYR A 327 -8.39 -20.89 16.23
CA TYR A 327 -7.83 -21.35 14.96
C TYR A 327 -6.52 -22.11 15.15
N LEU A 328 -6.26 -23.05 14.25
CA LEU A 328 -4.94 -23.63 14.04
C LEU A 328 -4.24 -22.85 12.93
N ILE A 329 -2.96 -22.53 13.14
CA ILE A 329 -2.10 -22.08 12.04
C ILE A 329 -1.75 -23.30 11.21
N ASN A 330 -2.18 -23.32 9.95
CA ASN A 330 -1.86 -24.39 9.01
C ASN A 330 -0.55 -24.13 8.28
N HIS A 331 -0.30 -22.87 7.90
CA HIS A 331 0.88 -22.51 7.10
C HIS A 331 1.22 -21.02 7.25
N ILE A 332 2.50 -20.70 7.15
CA ILE A 332 3.00 -19.32 7.14
C ILE A 332 3.87 -19.10 5.92
N HIS A 333 3.59 -18.03 5.18
CA HIS A 333 4.43 -17.59 4.07
C HIS A 333 5.07 -16.25 4.40
N PHE A 334 6.38 -16.16 4.22
CA PHE A 334 7.13 -14.90 4.32
C PHE A 334 7.48 -14.40 2.93
N PHE A 335 7.07 -13.19 2.59
CA PHE A 335 7.31 -12.57 1.30
C PHE A 335 8.19 -11.34 1.41
N ASP A 336 8.99 -11.11 0.38
CA ASP A 336 9.75 -9.87 0.22
C ASP A 336 9.07 -8.89 -0.75
N PHE A 337 8.08 -8.13 -0.29
CA PHE A 337 7.47 -7.10 -1.16
C PHE A 337 8.32 -5.82 -1.22
N LEU A 338 9.29 -5.69 -0.31
CA LEU A 338 10.16 -4.53 -0.19
C LEU A 338 11.64 -4.96 -0.02
N PRO A 339 12.26 -5.50 -1.09
CA PRO A 339 13.65 -5.95 -1.08
C PRO A 339 14.61 -4.85 -0.62
N TYR A 340 15.71 -5.25 0.02
CA TYR A 340 16.69 -4.32 0.60
C TYR A 340 16.12 -3.37 1.66
N THR A 341 15.01 -3.74 2.31
CA THR A 341 14.49 -3.04 3.49
C THR A 341 14.27 -4.02 4.65
N ASN A 342 14.00 -3.49 5.84
CA ASN A 342 13.64 -4.29 7.01
C ASN A 342 12.16 -4.73 7.02
N ASN A 343 11.36 -4.39 6.00
CA ASN A 343 9.96 -4.80 5.93
C ASN A 343 9.87 -6.23 5.39
N ILE A 344 8.87 -6.94 5.88
CA ILE A 344 8.56 -8.31 5.50
C ILE A 344 7.06 -8.51 5.61
N GLU A 345 6.50 -9.09 4.57
CA GLU A 345 5.10 -9.41 4.47
C GLU A 345 4.91 -10.86 4.92
N THR A 346 3.90 -11.10 5.74
CA THR A 346 3.62 -12.43 6.31
C THR A 346 2.17 -12.78 6.03
N LEU A 347 1.95 -13.85 5.28
CA LEU A 347 0.65 -14.45 5.07
C LEU A 347 0.49 -15.65 6.01
N VAL A 348 -0.50 -15.59 6.90
CA VAL A 348 -0.83 -16.69 7.80
C VAL A 348 -2.13 -17.33 7.34
N LEU A 349 -2.10 -18.63 7.08
CA LEU A 349 -3.25 -19.44 6.72
C LEU A 349 -3.72 -20.20 7.94
N MET A 350 -5.00 -20.02 8.30
CA MET A 350 -5.56 -20.53 9.54
C MET A 350 -6.92 -21.20 9.32
N GLY A 351 -7.10 -22.37 9.92
CA GLY A 351 -8.32 -23.16 9.88
C GLY A 351 -8.99 -23.19 11.25
N LEU A 352 -10.32 -23.14 11.28
CA LEU A 352 -11.09 -23.23 12.52
C LEU A 352 -10.81 -24.59 13.20
N LYS A 353 -10.63 -24.58 14.54
CA LYS A 353 -10.41 -25.78 15.36
C LYS A 353 -11.60 -26.72 15.42
#